data_AF-A0A924H0I0-F1
#
_entry.id   AF-A0A924H0I0-F1
#
_cell.length_a   1.000
_cell.length_b   1.000
_cell.length_c   1.000
_cell.angle_alpha   90.00
_cell.angle_beta   90.00
_cell.angle_gamma   90.00
#
_symmetry.space_group_name_H-M   'P 1'
#
loop_
_entity.id
_entity.type
_entity.pdbx_description
1 polymer ?
#
loop_
_entity_poly.entity_id
_entity_poly.type
_entity_poly.pdbx_seq_one_letter_code
_entity_poly.pdbx_strand_id
1 'polypeptide(L)'
;MTTHMTKHSTLLSRRHLIGGALATLGLAGFSAPSRAAVSDYKAIVCVNLMGGNDGNNLIVPLDDTRYARYTTARGSAGLALSTSAKTLLASRSATTKAVDAPVNQPFAFHYGLPEVDALYAQGK
;
A
#
# COMPACT_ATOMS: atom_id res chain seq x y z
N MET A 1 54.16 -35.94 -47.60
CA MET A 1 52.82 -36.06 -48.21
C MET A 1 52.04 -37.04 -47.33
N THR A 2 51.10 -36.72 -46.44
CA THR A 2 50.41 -35.49 -46.03
C THR A 2 49.84 -35.81 -44.63
N THR A 3 50.08 -34.97 -43.62
CA THR A 3 49.56 -35.19 -42.25
C THR A 3 48.10 -34.72 -42.18
N HIS A 4 47.18 -35.63 -41.80
CA HIS A 4 45.75 -35.38 -41.70
C HIS A 4 45.41 -34.77 -40.33
N MET A 5 44.81 -33.58 -40.31
CA MET A 5 44.40 -32.85 -39.11
C MET A 5 42.89 -32.98 -38.91
N THR A 6 42.45 -33.66 -37.84
CA THR A 6 41.03 -33.77 -37.45
C THR A 6 40.74 -32.86 -36.26
N LYS A 7 39.92 -31.82 -36.46
CA LYS A 7 39.48 -30.88 -35.42
C LYS A 7 38.33 -31.48 -34.62
N HIS A 8 38.47 -31.61 -33.30
CA HIS A 8 37.38 -31.99 -32.40
C HIS A 8 36.55 -30.75 -32.04
N SER A 9 35.29 -30.75 -32.48
CA SER A 9 34.30 -29.68 -32.25
C SER A 9 33.68 -29.83 -30.86
N THR A 10 33.81 -28.81 -30.00
CA THR A 10 33.21 -28.75 -28.66
C THR A 10 31.74 -28.37 -28.75
N LEU A 11 30.84 -29.30 -28.43
CA LEU A 11 29.41 -29.04 -28.29
C LEU A 11 29.14 -28.28 -26.97
N LEU A 12 29.03 -26.96 -27.05
CA LEU A 12 28.58 -26.12 -25.94
C LEU A 12 27.06 -26.34 -25.72
N SER A 13 26.70 -27.02 -24.62
CA SER A 13 25.31 -27.30 -24.25
C SER A 13 24.56 -26.03 -23.85
N ARG A 14 23.64 -25.58 -24.71
CA ARG A 14 22.72 -24.43 -24.57
C ARG A 14 21.60 -24.61 -23.52
N ARG A 15 21.75 -25.50 -22.53
CA ARG A 15 20.66 -25.84 -21.58
C ARG A 15 20.67 -25.07 -20.25
N HIS A 16 21.63 -24.17 -20.02
CA HIS A 16 21.77 -23.49 -18.72
C HIS A 16 21.17 -22.07 -18.65
N LEU A 17 20.61 -21.54 -19.73
CA LEU A 17 20.13 -20.14 -19.74
C LEU A 17 18.69 -19.96 -19.23
N ILE A 18 17.94 -21.04 -18.96
CA ILE A 18 16.54 -20.97 -18.51
C ILE A 18 16.37 -21.28 -17.01
N GLY A 19 17.48 -21.35 -16.26
CA GLY A 19 17.45 -21.56 -14.80
C GLY A 19 17.78 -20.32 -13.97
N GLY A 20 18.60 -19.40 -14.50
CA GLY A 20 19.09 -18.24 -13.74
C GLY A 20 18.18 -17.01 -13.74
N ALA A 21 17.36 -16.84 -14.78
CA ALA A 21 16.55 -15.62 -14.95
C ALA A 21 15.32 -15.57 -14.02
N LEU A 22 14.89 -16.70 -13.45
CA LEU A 22 13.76 -16.75 -12.50
C LEU A 22 14.17 -16.40 -11.06
N ALA A 23 15.45 -16.60 -10.70
CA ALA A 23 15.93 -16.28 -9.35
C ALA A 23 16.05 -14.77 -9.11
N THR A 24 16.35 -13.98 -10.15
CA THR A 24 16.45 -12.51 -10.07
C THR A 24 15.10 -11.80 -10.01
N LEU A 25 13.98 -12.48 -10.32
CA LEU A 25 12.62 -11.94 -10.18
C LEU A 25 12.00 -12.16 -8.80
N GLY A 26 12.72 -12.74 -7.82
CA GLY A 26 12.25 -12.84 -6.44
C GLY A 26 10.98 -13.69 -6.23
N LEU A 27 10.56 -14.49 -7.23
CA LEU A 27 9.35 -15.32 -7.17
C LEU A 27 9.57 -16.64 -6.40
N ALA A 28 10.74 -16.86 -5.80
CA ALA A 28 11.04 -18.02 -4.94
C ALA A 28 10.63 -17.79 -3.47
N GLY A 29 9.47 -17.18 -3.24
CA GLY A 29 9.08 -16.62 -1.93
C GLY A 29 7.82 -17.18 -1.27
N PHE A 30 7.19 -18.23 -1.79
CA PHE A 30 6.07 -18.89 -1.10
C PHE A 30 6.51 -20.26 -0.55
N SER A 31 7.34 -20.24 0.49
CA SER A 31 7.41 -21.40 1.38
C SER A 31 6.03 -21.56 2.03
N ALA A 32 5.46 -22.78 1.94
CA ALA A 32 4.26 -23.09 2.68
C ALA A 32 4.54 -22.84 4.19
N PRO A 33 3.65 -22.16 4.93
CA PRO A 33 3.88 -21.96 6.35
C PRO A 33 3.97 -23.33 7.03
N SER A 34 5.06 -23.57 7.76
CA SER A 34 5.20 -24.76 8.59
C SER A 34 4.06 -24.78 9.61
N ARG A 35 3.10 -25.68 9.43
CA ARG A 35 1.94 -25.80 10.31
C ARG A 35 2.30 -26.73 11.47
N ALA A 36 2.54 -26.17 12.65
CA ALA A 36 2.55 -26.97 13.88
C ALA A 36 1.14 -27.56 14.09
N ALA A 37 1.05 -28.85 14.39
CA ALA A 37 -0.22 -29.48 14.77
C ALA A 37 -0.60 -28.98 16.18
N VAL A 38 -1.34 -27.89 16.24
CA VAL A 38 -1.94 -27.36 17.47
C VAL A 38 -3.37 -27.88 17.58
N SER A 39 -3.74 -28.43 18.75
CA SER A 39 -5.08 -28.94 19.03
C SER A 39 -6.15 -27.85 19.02
N ASP A 40 -5.75 -26.60 19.25
CA ASP A 40 -6.61 -25.43 19.19
C ASP A 40 -6.29 -24.60 17.94
N TYR A 41 -7.28 -24.42 17.07
CA TYR A 41 -7.12 -23.58 15.89
C TYR A 41 -6.86 -22.13 16.29
N LYS A 42 -5.68 -21.61 15.92
CA LYS A 42 -5.33 -20.19 16.01
C LYS A 42 -4.97 -19.74 14.60
N ALA A 43 -5.71 -18.75 14.10
CA ALA A 43 -5.38 -18.08 12.85
C ALA A 43 -5.01 -16.63 13.14
N ILE A 44 -3.95 -16.16 12.50
CA ILE A 44 -3.62 -14.73 12.40
C ILE A 44 -4.27 -14.23 11.12
N VAL A 45 -5.13 -13.23 11.21
CA VAL A 45 -5.72 -12.57 10.04
C VAL A 45 -4.85 -11.37 9.69
N CYS A 46 -4.04 -11.50 8.65
CA CYS A 46 -3.30 -10.37 8.08
C CYS A 46 -4.20 -9.63 7.09
N VAL A 47 -4.74 -8.48 7.50
CA VAL A 47 -5.46 -7.58 6.60
C VAL A 47 -4.44 -6.75 5.83
N ASN A 48 -4.17 -7.13 4.59
CA ASN A 48 -3.24 -6.40 3.74
C ASN A 48 -4.00 -5.26 3.02
N LEU A 49 -3.74 -4.01 3.42
CA LEU A 49 -4.38 -2.81 2.84
C LEU A 49 -3.72 -2.36 1.52
N MET A 50 -3.31 -3.32 0.69
CA MET A 50 -2.56 -3.07 -0.55
C MET A 50 -3.37 -2.37 -1.66
N GLY A 51 -4.62 -2.00 -1.39
CA GLY A 51 -5.50 -1.21 -2.26
C GLY A 51 -5.48 0.31 -2.01
N GLY A 52 -4.57 0.83 -1.17
CA GLY A 52 -4.37 2.28 -1.05
C GLY A 52 -5.18 2.97 0.04
N ASN A 53 -5.57 2.26 1.11
CA ASN A 53 -6.04 2.92 2.31
C ASN A 53 -4.86 3.35 3.18
N ASP A 54 -4.27 4.51 2.88
CA ASP A 54 -3.33 5.17 3.77
C ASP A 54 -4.11 6.10 4.71
N GLY A 55 -3.80 6.08 6.02
CA GLY A 55 -4.57 6.84 7.02
C GLY A 55 -4.71 8.34 6.70
N ASN A 56 -3.81 8.90 5.89
CA ASN A 56 -3.85 10.28 5.40
C ASN A 56 -5.03 10.58 4.47
N ASN A 57 -5.59 9.59 3.77
CA ASN A 57 -6.77 9.75 2.92
C ASN A 57 -8.06 9.34 3.60
N LEU A 58 -8.02 8.74 4.80
CA LEU A 58 -9.23 8.46 5.59
C LEU A 58 -9.87 9.73 6.14
N ILE A 59 -9.05 10.62 6.72
CA ILE A 59 -9.46 11.87 7.34
C ILE A 59 -8.54 12.97 6.81
N VAL A 60 -9.09 13.88 6.01
CA VAL A 60 -8.33 14.97 5.39
C VAL A 60 -8.61 16.28 6.11
N PRO A 61 -7.58 16.99 6.63
CA PRO A 61 -7.76 18.30 7.24
C PRO A 61 -8.14 19.34 6.19
N LEU A 62 -8.99 20.30 6.55
CA LEU A 62 -9.52 21.31 5.62
C LEU A 62 -9.10 22.74 5.98
N ASP A 63 -8.28 22.95 7.01
CA ASP A 63 -7.63 24.23 7.23
C ASP A 63 -6.47 24.43 6.24
N ASP A 64 -6.21 25.69 5.89
CA ASP A 64 -5.23 26.05 4.87
C ASP A 64 -3.85 25.46 5.14
N THR A 65 -3.38 25.51 6.39
CA THR A 65 -2.01 25.12 6.73
C THR A 65 -1.80 23.62 6.56
N ARG A 66 -2.69 22.79 7.11
CA ARG A 66 -2.52 21.33 7.06
C ARG A 66 -3.00 20.75 5.73
N TYR A 67 -4.01 21.34 5.10
CA TYR A 67 -4.41 20.94 3.75
C TYR A 67 -3.30 21.23 2.73
N ALA A 68 -2.58 22.36 2.84
CA ALA A 68 -1.41 22.64 1.99
C ALA A 68 -0.28 21.60 2.16
N ARG A 69 -0.02 21.18 3.40
CA ARG A 69 0.95 20.11 3.69
C ARG A 69 0.50 18.75 3.12
N TYR A 70 -0.76 18.41 3.33
CA TYR A 70 -1.39 17.21 2.79
C TYR A 70 -1.29 17.16 1.26
N THR A 71 -1.74 18.21 0.58
CA THR A 71 -1.70 18.31 -0.89
C THR A 71 -0.28 18.32 -1.44
N THR A 72 0.68 18.94 -0.75
CA THR A 72 2.10 18.88 -1.15
C THR A 72 2.64 17.45 -1.07
N ALA A 73 2.34 16.74 0.02
CA ALA A 73 2.82 15.37 0.23
C ALA A 73 2.14 14.34 -0.69
N ARG A 74 0.88 14.58 -1.09
CA ARG A 74 0.04 13.59 -1.80
C ARG A 74 -0.23 13.93 -3.25
N GLY A 75 -0.15 15.21 -3.62
CA GLY A 75 -0.54 15.72 -4.93
C GLY A 75 0.36 15.24 -6.05
N SER A 76 1.67 15.13 -5.81
CA SER A 76 2.64 14.64 -6.80
C SER A 76 2.36 13.21 -7.27
N ALA A 77 1.74 12.39 -6.40
CA ALA A 77 1.34 11.02 -6.72
C ALA A 77 -0.11 10.90 -7.24
N GLY A 78 -0.83 12.03 -7.40
CA GLY A 78 -2.24 12.03 -7.79
C GLY A 78 -3.19 11.51 -6.71
N LEU A 79 -2.75 11.48 -5.45
CA LEU A 79 -3.48 10.87 -4.34
C LEU A 79 -4.15 11.90 -3.41
N ALA A 80 -3.94 13.19 -3.67
CA ALA A 80 -4.59 14.26 -2.92
C ALA A 80 -6.08 14.33 -3.27
N LEU A 81 -6.93 14.24 -2.24
CA LEU A 81 -8.37 14.38 -2.35
C LEU A 81 -8.78 15.85 -2.27
N SER A 82 -9.91 16.19 -2.88
CA SER A 82 -10.45 17.54 -2.81
C SER A 82 -11.98 17.53 -2.86
N THR A 83 -12.57 18.58 -2.28
CA THR A 83 -14.01 18.84 -2.35
C THR A 83 -14.47 19.08 -3.80
N SER A 84 -13.68 19.82 -4.59
CA SER A 84 -13.98 20.10 -6.01
C SER A 84 -14.03 18.82 -6.86
N ALA A 85 -13.16 17.85 -6.58
CA ALA A 85 -13.17 16.54 -7.24
C ALA A 85 -14.22 15.58 -6.67
N LYS A 86 -14.96 15.99 -5.65
CA LYS A 86 -15.95 15.15 -4.93
C LYS A 86 -15.37 13.85 -4.38
N THR A 87 -14.09 13.88 -4.01
CA THR A 87 -13.41 12.73 -3.38
C THR A 87 -13.40 12.83 -1.84
N LEU A 88 -14.12 13.79 -1.29
CA LEU A 88 -14.35 13.99 0.14
C LEU A 88 -15.85 14.08 0.41
N LEU A 89 -16.28 13.58 1.56
CA LEU A 89 -17.62 13.78 2.10
C LEU A 89 -17.78 15.22 2.66
N ALA A 90 -18.95 15.50 3.23
CA ALA A 90 -19.23 16.79 3.85
C ALA A 90 -18.21 17.13 4.95
N SER A 91 -17.88 18.42 5.06
CA SER A 91 -16.98 18.92 6.10
C SER A 91 -17.57 18.68 7.49
N ARG A 92 -16.71 18.24 8.41
CA ARG A 92 -16.93 18.04 9.83
C ARG A 92 -15.96 18.92 10.62
N SER A 93 -16.26 19.14 11.88
CA SER A 93 -15.37 19.86 12.80
C SER A 93 -15.27 19.11 14.13
N ALA A 94 -14.05 19.04 14.68
CA ALA A 94 -13.80 18.52 16.01
C ALA A 94 -12.89 19.49 16.78
N THR A 95 -13.13 19.63 18.08
CA THR A 95 -12.23 20.35 18.99
C THR A 95 -11.18 19.40 19.53
N THR A 96 -9.90 19.72 19.36
CA THR A 96 -8.81 18.93 19.95
C THR A 96 -8.84 19.05 21.48
N LYS A 97 -9.18 17.96 22.19
CA LYS A 97 -9.41 17.99 23.64
C LYS A 97 -8.16 17.80 24.52
N ALA A 98 -6.99 17.53 23.93
CA ALA A 98 -5.77 17.16 24.66
C ALA A 98 -4.54 18.02 24.29
N VAL A 99 -4.73 19.33 24.10
CA VAL A 99 -3.66 20.29 23.80
C VAL A 99 -3.86 21.56 24.62
N ASP A 100 -2.76 22.23 25.00
CA ASP A 100 -2.78 23.45 25.85
C ASP A 100 -3.58 24.62 25.22
N ALA A 101 -3.79 24.58 23.90
CA ALA A 101 -4.63 25.50 23.15
C ALA A 101 -5.60 24.71 22.25
N PRO A 102 -6.82 24.40 22.71
CA PRO A 102 -7.80 23.66 21.92
C PRO A 102 -8.18 24.46 20.67
N VAL A 103 -8.19 23.76 19.54
CA VAL A 103 -8.49 24.35 18.23
C VAL A 103 -9.61 23.56 17.57
N ASN A 104 -10.54 24.27 16.94
CA ASN A 104 -11.55 23.66 16.08
C ASN A 104 -10.88 23.30 14.76
N GLN A 105 -10.85 22.00 14.47
CA GLN A 105 -10.20 21.47 13.30
C GLN A 105 -11.25 20.99 12.30
N PRO A 106 -11.40 21.69 11.15
CA PRO A 106 -12.26 21.22 10.08
C PRO A 106 -11.56 20.05 9.36
N PHE A 107 -12.32 19.04 9.00
CA PHE A 107 -11.85 17.87 8.27
C PHE A 107 -12.98 17.27 7.43
N ALA A 108 -12.65 16.39 6.50
CA ALA A 108 -13.64 15.56 5.81
C ALA A 108 -13.15 14.11 5.70
N PHE A 109 -14.09 13.18 5.68
CA PHE A 109 -13.81 11.77 5.43
C PHE A 109 -13.66 11.51 3.92
N HIS A 110 -12.92 10.45 3.58
CA HIS A 110 -12.90 9.88 2.24
C HIS A 110 -14.34 9.62 1.73
N TYR A 111 -14.60 9.83 0.43
CA TYR A 111 -15.93 9.59 -0.17
C TYR A 111 -16.47 8.16 0.02
N GLY A 112 -15.56 7.19 0.22
CA GLY A 112 -15.86 5.79 0.48
C GLY A 112 -16.15 5.44 1.95
N LEU A 113 -16.31 6.42 2.84
CA LEU A 113 -16.58 6.20 4.27
C LEU A 113 -17.93 6.78 4.76
N PRO A 114 -19.04 6.64 4.03
CA PRO A 114 -20.32 7.23 4.45
C PRO A 114 -20.84 6.64 5.76
N GLU A 115 -20.56 5.38 6.06
CA GLU A 115 -20.95 4.74 7.32
C GLU A 115 -20.18 5.30 8.52
N VAL A 116 -18.88 5.59 8.35
CA VAL A 116 -18.06 6.22 9.40
C VAL A 116 -18.54 7.65 9.64
N ASP A 117 -18.84 8.39 8.57
CA ASP A 117 -19.42 9.74 8.67
C ASP A 117 -20.77 9.73 9.43
N ALA A 118 -21.62 8.74 9.15
CA ALA A 118 -22.89 8.56 9.84
C ALA A 118 -22.72 8.19 11.33
N LEU A 119 -21.76 7.33 11.67
CA LEU A 119 -21.45 6.98 13.06
C LEU A 119 -20.89 8.17 13.82
N TYR A 120 -19.97 8.92 13.22
CA TYR A 120 -19.42 10.14 13.81
C TYR A 120 -20.54 11.17 14.09
N ALA A 121 -21.50 11.33 13.16
CA ALA A 121 -22.65 12.19 13.36
C ALA A 121 -23.55 11.76 14.54
N GLN A 122 -23.50 10.48 14.94
CA GLN A 122 -24.18 9.94 16.12
C GLN A 122 -23.35 10.07 17.41
N GLY A 123 -22.12 10.59 17.34
CA GLY A 123 -21.20 10.67 18.47
C GLY A 123 -20.62 9.31 18.89
N LYS A 124 -20.57 8.34 17.96
CA LYS A 124 -20.02 7.00 18.16
C LYS A 124 -18.59 6.89 17.63
#